data_AF-A0AA42KNF5-F1
#
_entry.id   AF-A0AA42KNF5-F1
#
_cell.length_a   1.000
_cell.length_b   1.000
_cell.length_c   1.000
_cell.angle_alpha   90.00
_cell.angle_beta   90.00
_cell.angle_gamma   90.00
#
_symmetry.space_group_name_H-M   'P 1'
#
loop_
_entity.id
_entity.type
_entity.pdbx_description
1 polymer ?
#
loop_
_entity_poly.entity_id
_entity_poly.type
_entity_poly.pdbx_seq_one_letter_code
_entity_poly.pdbx_strand_id
1 'polypeptide(L)'
;MDALLILGGLLLILAGLVWLVMRAFSTGLLWGWGSLIPPITLIYVLRHWRTARKAVGLVALGVIPLVVGMVLMASQDAARLEAILSLRWLKEQPKAPAELAIRLHGELDGQPFNPQYAELVDGVLSLREGEDFFARREVTIRLPQGQKAPIKLDVLPEDAGQLPEVEISWLLPEQDLPEARRLSKGYTLHLDLQALPPNKLQGDFHLVLPPTFKTSLSGSLELFSDRLRYKDGRLDASFDSRETLAKVIDDYLQRRFATRLVQLAELPEVVFPATRLPVAVQARVNGEAQNLELVLEKGGRGWQVQGDHYPALAEPRAAEPAKPAPEAEPVVAQNSRPALDRRQRFSLPRLQRNPEQYRNLSMRVSKAAGGTVEGRFIGVDGDGSIRLSQQLGGGGGQASFSFKPDEIGKIELLEP
;
A
#
# COMPACT_ATOMS: atom_id res chain seq x y z
N MET A 1 34.32 -11.11 -13.08
CA MET A 1 35.71 -11.01 -13.56
C MET A 1 35.93 -9.76 -14.40
N ASP A 2 34.95 -9.32 -15.18
CA ASP A 2 35.05 -8.16 -16.09
C ASP A 2 35.34 -6.83 -15.37
N ALA A 3 34.73 -6.61 -14.20
CA ALA A 3 35.00 -5.41 -13.38
C ALA A 3 36.47 -5.29 -12.94
N LEU A 4 37.16 -6.41 -12.70
CA LEU A 4 38.58 -6.42 -12.33
C LEU A 4 39.48 -6.08 -13.51
N LEU A 5 39.10 -6.47 -14.73
CA LEU A 5 39.81 -6.11 -15.96
C LEU A 5 39.67 -4.62 -16.27
N ILE A 6 38.45 -4.08 -16.12
CA ILE A 6 38.17 -2.64 -16.27
C ILE A 6 38.96 -1.83 -15.23
N LEU A 7 38.88 -2.23 -13.94
CA LEU A 7 39.58 -1.55 -12.86
C LEU A 7 41.10 -1.63 -13.02
N GLY A 8 41.64 -2.80 -13.37
CA GLY A 8 43.07 -2.99 -13.62
C GLY A 8 43.58 -2.17 -14.81
N GLY A 9 42.79 -2.08 -15.89
CA GLY A 9 43.10 -1.24 -17.04
C GLY A 9 43.11 0.26 -16.69
N LEU A 10 42.13 0.72 -15.90
CA LEU A 10 42.07 2.10 -15.42
C LEU A 10 43.28 2.44 -14.52
N LEU A 11 43.66 1.52 -13.63
CA LEU A 11 44.79 1.71 -12.71
C LEU A 11 46.13 1.79 -13.47
N LEU A 12 46.31 0.98 -14.52
CA LEU A 12 47.47 1.07 -15.42
C LEU A 12 47.53 2.39 -16.18
N ILE A 13 46.38 2.88 -16.66
CA ILE A 13 46.27 4.20 -17.32
C ILE A 13 46.64 5.31 -16.34
N LEU A 14 46.10 5.29 -15.12
CA LEU A 14 46.40 6.26 -14.07
C LEU A 14 47.89 6.23 -13.69
N ALA A 15 48.48 5.06 -13.49
CA ALA A 15 49.90 4.91 -13.21
C ALA A 15 50.77 5.45 -14.37
N GLY A 16 50.37 5.19 -15.62
CA GLY A 16 51.02 5.74 -16.80
C GLY A 16 50.92 7.27 -16.90
N LEU A 17 49.76 7.84 -16.57
CA LEU A 17 49.55 9.29 -16.54
C LEU A 17 50.35 9.97 -15.43
N VAL A 18 50.34 9.42 -14.21
CA VAL A 18 51.16 9.93 -13.10
C VAL A 18 52.64 9.90 -13.46
N TRP A 19 53.11 8.81 -14.07
CA TRP A 19 54.49 8.70 -14.53
C TRP A 19 54.81 9.74 -15.62
N LEU A 20 53.86 10.03 -16.51
CA LEU A 20 53.99 11.03 -17.55
C LEU A 20 54.08 12.44 -16.97
N VAL A 21 53.26 12.77 -15.96
CA VAL A 21 53.31 14.06 -15.24
C VAL A 21 54.63 14.21 -14.48
N MET A 22 55.10 13.16 -13.78
CA MET A 22 56.41 13.18 -13.13
C MET A 22 57.55 13.45 -14.13
N ARG A 23 57.48 12.86 -15.32
CA ARG A 23 58.43 13.14 -16.42
C ARG A 23 58.32 14.56 -16.93
N ALA A 24 57.11 15.11 -17.05
CA ALA A 24 56.89 16.49 -17.44
C ALA A 24 57.50 17.50 -16.44
N PHE A 25 57.36 17.25 -15.13
CA PHE A 25 58.03 18.05 -14.10
C PHE A 25 59.56 17.99 -14.21
N SER A 26 60.13 16.82 -14.56
CA SER A 26 61.58 16.68 -14.73
C SER A 26 62.13 17.47 -15.92
N THR A 27 61.29 17.81 -16.90
CA THR A 27 61.66 18.64 -18.05
C THR A 27 61.41 20.14 -17.83
N GLY A 28 60.58 20.51 -16.85
CA GLY A 28 60.33 21.90 -16.47
C GLY A 28 59.02 22.09 -15.71
N LEU A 29 58.98 23.09 -14.84
CA LEU A 29 57.82 23.39 -13.98
C LEU A 29 56.55 23.72 -14.78
N LEU A 30 56.70 24.47 -15.88
CA LEU A 30 55.60 24.82 -16.79
C LEU A 30 55.00 23.60 -17.49
N TRP A 31 55.84 22.62 -17.85
CA TRP A 31 55.38 21.37 -18.47
C TRP A 31 54.68 20.46 -17.46
N GLY A 32 55.14 20.42 -16.22
CA GLY A 32 54.47 19.70 -15.14
C GLY A 32 53.04 20.21 -14.91
N TRP A 33 52.88 21.52 -14.69
CA TRP A 33 51.56 22.14 -14.51
C TRP A 33 50.69 22.04 -15.77
N GLY A 34 51.27 22.28 -16.95
CA GLY A 34 50.56 22.11 -18.22
C GLY A 34 50.07 20.68 -18.42
N SER A 35 50.85 19.68 -18.00
CA SER A 35 50.49 18.26 -18.15
C SER A 35 49.36 17.79 -17.24
N LEU A 36 48.79 18.65 -16.38
CA LEU A 36 47.56 18.34 -15.66
C LEU A 36 46.31 18.53 -16.53
N ILE A 37 46.46 19.25 -17.65
CA ILE A 37 45.38 19.61 -18.57
C ILE A 37 45.48 18.74 -19.85
N PRO A 38 44.45 17.96 -20.22
CA PRO A 38 44.49 16.98 -21.33
C PRO A 38 45.03 17.50 -22.68
N PRO A 39 44.66 18.68 -23.20
CA PRO A 39 45.22 19.17 -24.46
C PRO A 39 46.73 19.46 -24.40
N ILE A 40 47.25 19.92 -23.26
CA ILE A 40 48.68 20.24 -23.12
C ILE A 40 49.50 18.97 -22.87
N THR A 41 48.93 17.93 -22.26
CA THR A 41 49.59 16.62 -22.13
C THR A 41 49.92 16.04 -23.50
N LEU A 42 49.01 16.15 -24.46
CA LEU A 42 49.20 15.68 -25.84
C LEU A 42 50.32 16.45 -26.55
N ILE A 43 50.38 17.77 -26.36
CA ILE A 43 51.45 18.62 -26.91
C ILE A 43 52.81 18.22 -26.30
N TYR A 44 52.87 17.95 -25.00
CA TYR A 44 54.08 17.47 -24.33
C TYR A 44 54.54 16.13 -24.90
N VAL A 45 53.63 15.18 -25.10
CA VAL A 45 53.92 13.86 -25.66
C VAL A 45 54.48 13.97 -27.08
N LEU A 46 53.89 14.82 -27.92
CA LEU A 46 54.36 15.05 -29.29
C LEU A 46 55.75 15.70 -29.32
N ARG A 47 55.99 16.69 -28.47
CA ARG A 47 57.25 17.45 -28.44
C ARG A 47 58.39 16.69 -27.74
N HIS A 48 58.08 15.93 -26.70
CA HIS A 48 59.04 15.20 -25.85
C HIS A 48 58.85 13.68 -25.94
N TRP A 49 58.57 13.18 -27.15
CA TRP A 49 58.28 11.77 -27.43
C TRP A 49 59.32 10.78 -26.87
N ARG A 50 60.62 11.09 -27.00
CA ARG A 50 61.70 10.23 -26.50
C ARG A 50 61.61 9.99 -24.99
N THR A 51 61.15 10.98 -24.23
CA THR A 51 61.00 10.93 -22.79
C THR A 51 59.66 10.32 -22.39
N ALA A 52 58.59 10.63 -23.14
CA ALA A 52 57.22 10.21 -22.84
C ALA A 52 56.90 8.76 -23.27
N ARG A 53 57.61 8.18 -24.25
CA ARG A 53 57.26 6.88 -24.88
C ARG A 53 57.02 5.72 -23.92
N LYS A 54 57.74 5.67 -22.79
CA LYS A 54 57.60 4.59 -21.79
C LYS A 54 56.31 4.72 -21.00
N ALA A 55 55.96 5.95 -20.60
CA ALA A 55 54.71 6.24 -19.90
C ALA A 55 53.51 6.07 -20.83
N VAL A 56 53.62 6.53 -22.09
CA VAL A 56 52.60 6.31 -23.12
C VAL A 56 52.40 4.83 -23.42
N GLY A 57 53.47 4.04 -23.45
CA GLY A 57 53.38 2.58 -23.59
C GLY A 57 52.60 1.91 -22.45
N LEU A 58 52.76 2.39 -21.22
CA LEU A 58 52.01 1.89 -20.06
C LEU A 58 50.52 2.28 -20.13
N VAL A 59 50.22 3.50 -20.55
CA VAL A 59 48.84 3.95 -20.82
C VAL A 59 48.20 3.09 -21.90
N ALA A 60 48.88 2.89 -23.03
CA ALA A 60 48.39 2.06 -24.14
C ALA A 60 48.15 0.60 -23.72
N LEU A 61 49.01 0.05 -22.86
CA LEU A 61 48.84 -1.28 -22.29
C LEU A 61 47.58 -1.38 -21.42
N GLY A 62 47.23 -0.32 -20.68
CA GLY A 62 46.01 -0.27 -19.87
C GLY A 62 44.70 -0.13 -20.67
N VAL A 63 44.76 0.42 -21.89
CA VAL A 63 43.60 0.52 -22.79
C VAL A 63 43.12 -0.85 -23.26
N ILE A 64 44.02 -1.81 -23.45
CA ILE A 64 43.69 -3.16 -23.92
C ILE A 64 42.74 -3.90 -22.94
N PRO A 65 43.07 -4.10 -21.66
CA PRO A 65 42.17 -4.74 -20.70
C PRO A 65 40.91 -3.91 -20.42
N LEU A 66 40.98 -2.58 -20.54
CA LEU A 66 39.82 -1.70 -20.41
C LEU A 66 38.79 -1.96 -21.52
N VAL A 67 39.22 -1.98 -22.78
CA VAL A 67 38.35 -2.24 -23.94
C VAL A 67 37.81 -3.67 -23.90
N VAL A 68 38.67 -4.66 -23.61
CA VAL A 68 38.25 -6.06 -23.49
C VAL A 68 37.23 -6.22 -22.35
N GLY A 69 37.46 -5.61 -21.19
CA GLY A 69 36.53 -5.63 -20.06
C GLY A 69 35.20 -4.96 -20.38
N MET A 70 35.21 -3.82 -21.10
CA MET A 70 33.98 -3.16 -21.55
C MET A 70 33.20 -3.98 -22.59
N VAL A 71 33.88 -4.63 -23.54
CA VAL A 71 33.22 -5.49 -24.55
C VAL A 71 32.63 -6.74 -23.92
N LEU A 72 33.35 -7.38 -22.99
CA LEU A 72 32.83 -8.52 -22.23
C LEU A 72 31.62 -8.12 -21.39
N MET A 73 31.67 -6.97 -20.72
CA MET A 73 30.54 -6.45 -19.95
C MET A 73 29.35 -6.09 -20.87
N ALA A 74 29.58 -5.50 -22.04
CA ALA A 74 28.52 -5.23 -23.01
C ALA A 74 27.87 -6.50 -23.56
N SER A 75 28.66 -7.58 -23.74
CA SER A 75 28.13 -8.86 -24.20
C SER A 75 27.30 -9.61 -23.14
N GLN A 76 27.61 -9.39 -21.85
CA GLN A 76 26.92 -10.05 -20.75
C GLN A 76 25.73 -9.23 -20.23
N ASP A 77 25.86 -7.91 -20.18
CA ASP A 77 24.89 -7.03 -19.54
C ASP A 77 24.95 -5.61 -20.14
N ALA A 78 24.38 -5.46 -21.35
CA ALA A 78 24.36 -4.19 -22.09
C ALA A 78 23.72 -3.03 -21.30
N ALA A 79 22.77 -3.34 -20.41
CA ALA A 79 22.10 -2.37 -19.55
C ALA A 79 23.06 -1.75 -18.51
N ARG A 80 24.00 -2.53 -17.97
CA ARG A 80 25.04 -2.00 -17.05
C ARG A 80 25.99 -1.06 -17.76
N LEU A 81 26.42 -1.39 -18.98
CA LEU A 81 27.27 -0.51 -19.78
C LEU A 81 26.55 0.81 -20.09
N GLU A 82 25.27 0.76 -20.45
CA GLU A 82 24.46 1.96 -20.68
C GLU A 82 24.34 2.79 -19.39
N ALA A 83 24.07 2.18 -18.24
CA ALA A 83 23.99 2.88 -16.95
C ALA A 83 25.30 3.60 -16.60
N ILE A 84 26.44 2.97 -16.93
CA ILE A 84 27.77 3.51 -16.69
C ILE A 84 28.07 4.70 -17.62
N LEU A 85 27.81 4.53 -18.92
CA LEU A 85 28.10 5.56 -19.94
C LEU A 85 27.12 6.74 -19.87
N SER A 86 25.88 6.50 -19.49
CA SER A 86 24.84 7.54 -19.38
C SER A 86 24.97 8.43 -18.15
N LEU A 87 26.00 8.20 -17.30
CA LEU A 87 26.21 8.91 -16.03
C LEU A 87 24.95 8.89 -15.16
N ARG A 88 24.11 7.85 -15.29
CA ARG A 88 22.87 7.71 -14.53
C ARG A 88 23.15 7.57 -13.03
N TRP A 89 24.33 7.11 -12.63
CA TRP A 89 24.77 7.11 -11.23
C TRP A 89 24.98 8.53 -10.66
N LEU A 90 25.20 9.53 -11.53
CA LEU A 90 25.53 10.90 -11.13
C LEU A 90 24.29 11.80 -11.11
N LYS A 91 23.25 11.39 -11.84
CA LYS A 91 21.92 11.99 -11.73
C LYS A 91 21.23 11.28 -10.58
N GLU A 92 20.95 12.01 -9.49
CA GLU A 92 19.95 11.59 -8.52
C GLU A 92 18.76 11.06 -9.31
N GLN A 93 18.40 9.79 -9.10
CA GLN A 93 17.25 9.20 -9.75
C GLN A 93 16.10 10.17 -9.52
N PRO A 94 15.41 10.65 -10.57
CA PRO A 94 14.29 11.55 -10.40
C PRO A 94 13.31 10.83 -9.49
N LYS A 95 13.23 11.30 -8.23
CA LYS A 95 12.36 10.78 -7.20
C LYS A 95 10.98 10.70 -7.84
N ALA A 96 10.45 9.48 -7.96
CA ALA A 96 9.11 9.29 -8.49
C ALA A 96 8.17 10.26 -7.75
N PRO A 97 7.21 10.90 -8.46
CA PRO A 97 6.30 11.84 -7.81
C PRO A 97 5.71 11.15 -6.58
N ALA A 98 5.78 11.84 -5.43
CA ALA A 98 5.32 11.28 -4.17
C ALA A 98 3.88 10.78 -4.37
N GLU A 99 3.69 9.46 -4.26
CA GLU A 99 2.39 8.82 -4.49
C GLU A 99 1.35 9.30 -3.48
N LEU A 100 1.80 9.89 -2.36
CA LEU A 100 1.02 10.44 -1.28
C LEU A 100 1.24 11.95 -1.15
N ALA A 101 0.16 12.71 -1.00
CA ALA A 101 0.23 14.12 -0.63
C ALA A 101 0.44 14.28 0.89
N ILE A 102 1.70 14.24 1.33
CA ILE A 102 2.07 14.44 2.74
C ILE A 102 2.55 15.89 2.93
N ARG A 103 1.86 16.64 3.79
CA ARG A 103 2.22 18.01 4.21
C ARG A 103 2.32 18.07 5.73
N LEU A 104 3.17 17.20 6.27
CA LEU A 104 3.54 17.18 7.67
C LEU A 104 4.74 18.08 7.91
N HIS A 105 4.68 18.83 9.01
CA HIS A 105 5.78 19.67 9.48
C HIS A 105 6.06 19.32 10.93
N GLY A 106 7.33 19.39 11.31
CA GLY A 106 7.71 19.15 12.68
C GLY A 106 9.06 18.47 12.84
N GLU A 107 9.26 17.96 14.04
CA GLU A 107 10.52 17.36 14.48
C GLU A 107 10.27 15.99 15.12
N LEU A 108 11.27 15.11 14.98
CA LEU A 108 11.38 13.84 15.66
C LEU A 108 12.77 13.77 16.28
N ASP A 109 12.84 13.63 17.60
CA ASP A 109 14.09 13.71 18.37
C ASP A 109 14.87 15.03 18.10
N GLY A 110 14.15 16.13 17.93
CA GLY A 110 14.72 17.45 17.64
C GLY A 110 15.34 17.59 16.25
N GLN A 111 15.13 16.62 15.36
CA GLN A 111 15.53 16.69 13.96
C GLN A 111 14.30 16.89 13.07
N PRO A 112 14.40 17.66 11.97
CA PRO A 112 13.31 17.77 11.01
C PRO A 112 12.86 16.40 10.52
N PHE A 113 11.55 16.15 10.57
CA PHE A 113 10.95 14.90 10.10
C PHE A 113 10.05 15.19 8.90
N ASN A 114 10.38 14.63 7.75
CA ASN A 114 9.62 14.81 6.52
C ASN A 114 9.28 13.45 5.90
N PRO A 115 8.24 12.75 6.40
CA PRO A 115 7.93 11.40 5.96
C PRO A 115 7.51 11.40 4.48
N GLN A 116 8.05 10.44 3.74
CA GLN A 116 7.69 10.22 2.33
C GLN A 116 6.72 9.07 2.14
N TYR A 117 6.59 8.23 3.17
CA TYR A 117 5.74 7.07 3.17
C TYR A 117 4.81 7.12 4.37
N ALA A 118 3.53 6.83 4.14
CA ALA A 118 2.53 6.73 5.18
C ALA A 118 1.53 5.62 4.87
N GLU A 119 1.23 4.79 5.85
CA GLU A 119 0.22 3.74 5.75
C GLU A 119 -0.53 3.54 7.06
N LEU A 120 -1.75 3.03 6.98
CA LEU A 120 -2.53 2.54 8.10
C LEU A 120 -3.07 1.16 7.72
N VAL A 121 -2.41 0.12 8.23
CA VAL A 121 -2.71 -1.28 7.92
C VAL A 121 -2.85 -2.03 9.23
N ASP A 122 -3.88 -2.87 9.35
CA ASP A 122 -4.14 -3.69 10.55
C ASP A 122 -4.16 -2.91 11.88
N GLY A 123 -4.63 -1.66 11.84
CA GLY A 123 -4.70 -0.77 13.00
C GLY A 123 -3.37 -0.11 13.38
N VAL A 124 -2.33 -0.25 12.55
CA VAL A 124 -1.01 0.37 12.75
C VAL A 124 -0.79 1.47 11.72
N LEU A 125 -0.74 2.72 12.18
CA LEU A 125 -0.34 3.87 11.38
C LEU A 125 1.19 3.96 11.39
N SER A 126 1.84 3.92 10.24
CA SER A 126 3.29 4.11 10.10
C SER A 126 3.58 5.32 9.22
N LEU A 127 4.45 6.22 9.70
CA LEU A 127 5.02 7.34 8.96
C LEU A 127 6.53 7.13 8.87
N ARG A 128 7.09 7.08 7.65
CA ARG A 128 8.50 6.74 7.45
C ARG A 128 9.22 7.77 6.59
N GLU A 129 10.43 8.12 7.04
CA GLU A 129 11.40 8.90 6.30
C GLU A 129 12.60 8.02 5.92
N GLY A 130 12.93 7.97 4.63
CA GLY A 130 14.03 7.19 4.08
C GLY A 130 13.58 6.13 3.07
N GLU A 131 14.48 5.81 2.13
CA GLU A 131 14.25 4.86 1.02
C GLU A 131 15.03 3.53 1.21
N ASP A 132 15.79 3.41 2.32
CA ASP A 132 16.63 2.25 2.63
C ASP A 132 15.85 1.16 3.40
N PHE A 133 16.45 -0.03 3.55
CA PHE A 133 15.88 -1.14 4.36
C PHE A 133 15.49 -0.70 5.78
N PHE A 134 16.23 0.24 6.35
CA PHE A 134 15.90 0.90 7.62
C PHE A 134 15.38 2.31 7.32
N ALA A 135 14.22 2.64 7.89
CA ALA A 135 13.78 4.04 7.92
C ALA A 135 14.79 4.84 8.74
N ARG A 136 15.20 6.01 8.24
CA ARG A 136 16.06 6.93 9.00
C ARG A 136 15.34 7.46 10.23
N ARG A 137 14.04 7.70 10.07
CA ARG A 137 13.12 8.09 11.12
C ARG A 137 11.75 7.48 10.85
N GLU A 138 11.08 7.01 11.88
CA GLU A 138 9.77 6.41 11.79
C GLU A 138 8.91 6.75 13.02
N VAL A 139 7.63 6.98 12.78
CA VAL A 139 6.59 7.04 13.80
C VAL A 139 5.60 5.92 13.54
N THR A 140 5.37 5.10 14.54
CA THR A 140 4.37 4.03 14.49
C THR A 140 3.33 4.28 15.58
N ILE A 141 2.05 4.30 15.21
CA ILE A 141 0.94 4.46 16.15
C ILE A 141 0.03 3.25 16.02
N ARG A 142 -0.05 2.44 17.09
CA ARG A 142 -0.96 1.30 17.18
C ARG A 142 -2.28 1.80 17.73
N LEU A 143 -3.30 1.87 16.88
CA LEU A 143 -4.64 2.29 17.26
C LEU A 143 -5.37 1.15 18.02
N PRO A 144 -6.28 1.48 18.96
CA PRO A 144 -7.18 0.50 19.56
C PRO A 144 -7.96 -0.26 18.47
N GLN A 145 -8.16 -1.57 18.67
CA GLN A 145 -8.72 -2.46 17.65
C GLN A 145 -10.08 -1.97 17.11
N GLY A 146 -10.30 -2.15 15.80
CA GLY A 146 -11.62 -1.98 15.16
C GLY A 146 -11.87 -0.63 14.49
N GLN A 147 -10.89 0.28 14.44
CA GLN A 147 -11.04 1.54 13.70
C GLN A 147 -11.01 1.30 12.19
N LYS A 148 -12.12 1.57 11.51
CA LYS A 148 -12.23 1.65 10.05
C LYS A 148 -12.55 3.09 9.67
N ALA A 149 -12.15 3.50 8.47
CA ALA A 149 -12.45 4.84 7.97
C ALA A 149 -13.96 5.14 7.97
N PRO A 150 -14.39 6.37 8.32
CA PRO A 150 -13.57 7.50 8.74
C PRO A 150 -13.02 7.33 10.16
N ILE A 151 -11.78 7.77 10.39
CA ILE A 151 -11.10 7.67 11.69
C ILE A 151 -11.08 9.06 12.31
N LYS A 152 -11.70 9.18 13.49
CA LYS A 152 -11.59 10.37 14.33
C LYS A 152 -11.14 9.95 15.71
N LEU A 153 -9.98 10.45 16.13
CA LEU A 153 -9.38 10.09 17.40
C LEU A 153 -8.68 11.29 18.00
N ASP A 154 -9.08 11.61 19.23
CA ASP A 154 -8.49 12.65 20.06
C ASP A 154 -7.98 12.01 21.35
N VAL A 155 -6.72 12.25 21.68
CA VAL A 155 -6.07 11.81 22.91
C VAL A 155 -5.34 12.99 23.51
N LEU A 156 -5.60 13.23 24.79
CA LEU A 156 -4.92 14.22 25.62
C LEU A 156 -3.98 13.55 26.63
N PRO A 157 -2.99 14.27 27.18
CA PRO A 157 -1.97 13.67 28.06
C PRO A 157 -2.51 12.98 29.31
N GLU A 158 -3.64 13.48 29.85
CA GLU A 158 -4.28 12.98 31.08
C GLU A 158 -5.34 11.91 30.84
N ASP A 159 -5.63 11.58 29.57
CA ASP A 159 -6.60 10.55 29.25
C ASP A 159 -6.12 9.18 29.75
N ALA A 160 -7.08 8.30 30.06
CA ALA A 160 -6.82 6.97 30.60
C ALA A 160 -7.68 5.92 29.90
N GLY A 161 -7.24 4.66 29.94
CA GLY A 161 -7.93 3.52 29.33
C GLY A 161 -7.12 2.90 28.20
N GLN A 162 -7.82 2.36 27.20
CA GLN A 162 -7.18 1.79 26.00
C GLN A 162 -6.82 2.92 25.03
N LEU A 163 -5.66 3.53 25.27
CA LEU A 163 -5.09 4.54 24.39
C LEU A 163 -4.22 3.89 23.29
N PRO A 164 -3.99 4.60 22.18
CA PRO A 164 -2.99 4.19 21.21
C PRO A 164 -1.60 4.00 21.83
N GLU A 165 -0.77 3.19 21.18
CA GLU A 165 0.63 3.08 21.54
C GLU A 165 1.46 3.81 20.48
N VAL A 166 2.21 4.81 20.89
CA VAL A 166 3.08 5.60 20.00
C VAL A 166 4.51 5.11 20.17
N GLU A 167 5.13 4.72 19.07
CA GLU A 167 6.53 4.37 18.99
C GLU A 167 7.23 5.32 18.03
N ILE A 168 8.36 5.86 18.45
CA ILE A 168 9.25 6.67 17.62
C ILE A 168 10.57 5.92 17.47
N SER A 169 11.09 5.86 16.25
CA SER A 169 12.32 5.17 15.90
C SER A 169 13.20 6.08 15.05
N TRP A 170 14.49 6.13 15.35
CA TRP A 170 15.44 6.95 14.58
C TRP A 170 16.82 6.31 14.54
N LEU A 171 17.51 6.54 13.42
CA LEU A 171 18.88 6.07 13.19
C LEU A 171 19.81 7.28 13.11
N LEU A 172 20.78 7.36 14.03
CA LEU A 172 21.82 8.39 13.97
C LEU A 172 22.90 8.01 12.93
N PRO A 173 23.56 8.97 12.27
CA PRO A 173 24.56 8.69 11.24
C PRO A 173 25.74 7.82 11.69
N GLU A 174 26.06 7.81 12.99
CA GLU A 174 27.16 7.05 13.58
C GLU A 174 26.71 5.68 14.13
N GLN A 175 25.43 5.35 14.03
CA GLN A 175 24.84 4.10 14.56
C GLN A 175 24.44 3.16 13.42
N ASP A 176 24.63 1.86 13.65
CA ASP A 176 24.21 0.81 12.71
C ASP A 176 22.79 0.30 12.98
N LEU A 177 22.23 0.57 14.17
CA LEU A 177 20.90 0.14 14.59
C LEU A 177 20.07 1.32 15.06
N PRO A 178 18.76 1.35 14.76
CA PRO A 178 17.89 2.43 15.19
C PRO A 178 17.63 2.35 16.69
N GLU A 179 17.50 3.52 17.32
CA GLU A 179 16.93 3.64 18.66
C GLU A 179 15.42 3.78 18.56
N ALA A 180 14.69 3.07 19.43
CA ALA A 180 13.24 3.16 19.53
C ALA A 180 12.82 3.59 20.94
N ARG A 181 11.75 4.39 21.03
CA ARG A 181 11.06 4.73 22.28
C ARG A 181 9.57 4.56 22.09
N ARG A 182 8.93 3.99 23.10
CA ARG A 182 7.50 3.67 23.10
C ARG A 182 6.79 4.38 24.24
N LEU A 183 5.63 4.94 23.94
CA LEU A 183 4.79 5.70 24.84
C LEU A 183 3.36 5.16 24.75
N SER A 184 2.80 4.84 25.91
CA SER A 184 1.40 4.39 26.04
C SER A 184 0.49 5.48 26.61
N LYS A 185 1.03 6.64 27.02
CA LYS A 185 0.29 7.78 27.59
C LYS A 185 1.15 9.04 27.64
N GLY A 186 0.56 10.16 28.06
CA GLY A 186 1.25 11.42 28.31
C GLY A 186 1.60 12.21 27.04
N TYR A 187 0.94 11.89 25.92
CA TYR A 187 1.10 12.57 24.64
C TYR A 187 -0.24 13.14 24.18
N THR A 188 -0.19 14.08 23.24
CA THR A 188 -1.38 14.56 22.52
C THR A 188 -1.39 13.93 21.13
N LEU A 189 -2.52 13.34 20.73
CA LEU A 189 -2.74 12.81 19.39
C LEU A 189 -4.11 13.26 18.88
N HIS A 190 -4.14 13.86 17.70
CA HIS A 190 -5.36 14.13 16.95
C HIS A 190 -5.24 13.54 15.55
N LEU A 191 -6.24 12.73 15.18
CA LEU A 191 -6.39 12.13 13.87
C LEU A 191 -7.82 12.40 13.38
N ASP A 192 -7.95 13.03 12.21
CA ASP A 192 -9.22 13.11 11.47
C ASP A 192 -8.96 12.68 10.03
N LEU A 193 -9.18 11.40 9.73
CA LEU A 193 -8.88 10.78 8.44
C LEU A 193 -10.18 10.34 7.76
N GLN A 194 -10.36 10.79 6.53
CA GLN A 194 -11.47 10.44 5.65
C GLN A 194 -11.03 9.43 4.60
N ALA A 195 -11.96 8.58 4.15
CA ALA A 195 -11.68 7.64 3.07
C ALA A 195 -11.51 8.38 1.73
N LEU A 196 -10.40 8.09 1.04
CA LEU A 196 -10.09 8.57 -0.30
C LEU A 196 -9.91 7.36 -1.23
N PRO A 197 -10.93 6.99 -2.03
CA PRO A 197 -10.84 5.84 -2.93
C PRO A 197 -9.65 5.95 -3.91
N PRO A 198 -9.05 4.81 -4.33
CA PRO A 198 -9.48 3.44 -4.07
C PRO A 198 -9.02 2.84 -2.73
N ASN A 199 -7.89 3.29 -2.19
CA ASN A 199 -7.24 2.68 -1.02
C ASN A 199 -6.40 3.67 -0.19
N LYS A 200 -6.78 4.95 -0.17
CA LYS A 200 -6.10 5.98 0.61
C LYS A 200 -7.01 6.49 1.71
N LEU A 201 -6.40 7.04 2.75
CA LEU A 201 -7.06 7.96 3.68
C LEU A 201 -6.40 9.32 3.57
N GLN A 202 -7.16 10.37 3.79
CA GLN A 202 -6.67 11.74 3.78
C GLN A 202 -7.25 12.51 4.97
N GLY A 203 -6.42 13.33 5.61
CA GLY A 203 -6.92 14.31 6.56
C GLY A 203 -5.83 14.86 7.47
N ASP A 204 -6.27 15.32 8.65
CA ASP A 204 -5.44 16.06 9.58
C ASP A 204 -4.79 15.13 10.61
N PHE A 205 -3.55 15.45 10.94
CA PHE A 205 -2.70 14.72 11.87
C PHE A 205 -1.97 15.69 12.78
N HIS A 206 -2.01 15.43 14.08
CA HIS A 206 -1.23 16.17 15.06
C HIS A 206 -0.77 15.22 16.17
N LEU A 207 0.54 15.21 16.44
CA LEU A 207 1.17 14.40 17.49
C LEU A 207 2.17 15.26 18.24
N VAL A 208 2.04 15.34 19.56
CA VAL A 208 3.02 16.02 20.43
C VAL A 208 3.38 15.09 21.57
N LEU A 209 4.68 14.81 21.71
CA LEU A 209 5.22 13.99 22.79
C LEU A 209 5.73 14.85 23.95
N PRO A 210 5.98 14.27 25.14
CA PRO A 210 6.63 14.99 26.23
C PRO A 210 7.94 15.68 25.82
N PRO A 211 8.30 16.83 26.43
CA PRO A 211 9.45 17.64 26.02
C PRO A 211 10.79 16.89 25.95
N THR A 212 10.94 15.81 26.73
CA THR A 212 12.14 14.96 26.73
C THR A 212 12.42 14.29 25.39
N PHE A 213 11.39 14.10 24.56
CA PHE A 213 11.51 13.45 23.26
C PHE A 213 11.71 14.42 22.10
N LYS A 214 11.49 15.73 22.31
CA LYS A 214 11.61 16.76 21.27
C LYS A 214 10.89 16.37 19.96
N THR A 215 9.67 15.84 20.08
CA THR A 215 8.88 15.37 18.95
C THR A 215 7.54 16.09 18.92
N SER A 216 7.28 16.78 17.82
CA SER A 216 6.03 17.46 17.53
C SER A 216 5.80 17.43 16.04
N LEU A 217 4.68 16.88 15.59
CA LEU A 217 4.31 16.70 14.19
C LEU A 217 2.91 17.23 13.96
N SER A 218 2.71 17.99 12.88
CA SER A 218 1.41 18.59 12.57
C SER A 218 1.23 18.83 11.09
N GLY A 219 0.01 18.64 10.59
CA GLY A 219 -0.38 19.00 9.24
C GLY A 219 -1.40 18.05 8.64
N SER A 220 -1.47 18.03 7.31
CA SER A 220 -2.33 17.13 6.56
C SER A 220 -1.51 16.02 5.93
N LEU A 221 -2.01 14.79 5.92
CA LEU A 221 -1.36 13.68 5.22
C LEU A 221 -2.35 12.85 4.40
N GLU A 222 -1.84 12.24 3.34
CA GLU A 222 -2.42 11.07 2.71
C GLU A 222 -1.64 9.84 3.14
N LEU A 223 -2.35 8.74 3.40
CA LEU A 223 -1.76 7.45 3.70
C LEU A 223 -2.50 6.33 2.97
N PHE A 224 -1.85 5.20 2.77
CA PHE A 224 -2.50 4.01 2.22
C PHE A 224 -3.27 3.25 3.30
N SER A 225 -4.49 2.81 3.02
CA SER A 225 -5.29 1.95 3.90
C SER A 225 -5.00 0.46 3.73
N ASP A 226 -4.24 0.10 2.71
CA ASP A 226 -3.77 -1.25 2.43
C ASP A 226 -2.41 -1.23 1.71
N ARG A 227 -1.86 -2.40 1.42
CA ARG A 227 -0.59 -2.56 0.71
C ARG A 227 -0.78 -2.73 -0.80
N LEU A 228 -1.88 -2.26 -1.36
CA LEU A 228 -2.07 -2.18 -2.82
C LEU A 228 -1.51 -0.85 -3.32
N ARG A 229 -0.97 -0.85 -4.54
CA ARG A 229 -0.53 0.38 -5.22
C ARG A 229 -1.28 0.52 -6.52
N TYR A 230 -1.53 1.76 -6.92
CA TYR A 230 -2.30 2.05 -8.12
C TYR A 230 -1.54 3.04 -9.01
N LYS A 231 -1.38 2.67 -10.28
CA LYS A 231 -0.80 3.53 -11.33
C LYS A 231 -1.88 3.80 -12.36
N ASP A 232 -2.14 5.08 -12.63
CA ASP A 232 -3.19 5.52 -13.56
C ASP A 232 -4.57 4.89 -13.30
N GLY A 233 -4.92 4.74 -12.01
CA GLY A 233 -6.20 4.15 -11.57
C GLY A 233 -6.27 2.62 -11.72
N ARG A 234 -5.20 1.96 -12.16
CA ARG A 234 -5.11 0.49 -12.26
C ARG A 234 -4.19 -0.06 -11.18
N LEU A 235 -4.47 -1.28 -10.71
CA LEU A 235 -3.60 -1.97 -9.78
C LEU A 235 -2.19 -2.09 -10.37
N ASP A 236 -1.20 -1.64 -9.61
CA ASP A 236 0.21 -1.84 -9.93
C ASP A 236 0.63 -3.26 -9.54
N ALA A 237 0.44 -4.20 -10.46
CA ALA A 237 0.86 -5.59 -10.28
C ALA A 237 2.38 -5.75 -10.12
N SER A 238 3.20 -4.70 -10.34
CA SER A 238 4.64 -4.78 -10.11
C SER A 238 5.05 -4.55 -8.65
N PHE A 239 4.14 -4.05 -7.81
CA PHE A 239 4.39 -3.82 -6.40
C PHE A 239 4.42 -5.14 -5.62
N ASP A 240 5.49 -5.33 -4.84
CA ASP A 240 5.70 -6.53 -4.04
C ASP A 240 4.94 -6.45 -2.71
N SER A 241 3.73 -7.01 -2.69
CA SER A 241 2.95 -7.20 -1.46
C SER A 241 2.06 -8.43 -1.56
N ARG A 242 1.72 -9.01 -0.41
CA ARG A 242 0.82 -10.16 -0.32
C ARG A 242 -0.57 -9.80 -0.85
N GLU A 243 -1.00 -8.56 -0.63
CA GLU A 243 -2.25 -7.99 -1.08
C GLU A 243 -2.29 -7.89 -2.61
N THR A 244 -1.18 -7.48 -3.25
CA THR A 244 -1.07 -7.48 -4.71
C THR A 244 -1.18 -8.91 -5.25
N LEU A 245 -0.48 -9.88 -4.65
CA LEU A 245 -0.59 -11.29 -5.05
C LEU A 245 -2.02 -11.82 -4.87
N ALA A 246 -2.67 -11.48 -3.76
CA ALA A 246 -4.06 -11.85 -3.50
C ALA A 246 -5.01 -11.30 -4.56
N LYS A 247 -4.83 -10.04 -4.98
CA LYS A 247 -5.61 -9.44 -6.07
C LYS A 247 -5.36 -10.10 -7.42
N VAL A 248 -4.11 -10.43 -7.74
CA VAL A 248 -3.74 -11.14 -8.98
C VAL A 248 -4.35 -12.55 -9.00
N ILE A 249 -4.30 -13.26 -7.88
CA ILE A 249 -4.90 -14.59 -7.74
C ILE A 249 -6.43 -14.50 -7.82
N ASP A 250 -7.05 -13.58 -7.09
CA ASP A 250 -8.50 -13.37 -7.08
C ASP A 250 -9.02 -13.10 -8.51
N ASP A 251 -8.41 -12.17 -9.24
CA ASP A 251 -8.73 -11.91 -10.65
C ASP A 251 -8.57 -13.15 -11.53
N TYR A 252 -7.45 -13.87 -11.39
CA TYR A 252 -7.22 -15.12 -12.13
C TYR A 252 -8.28 -16.18 -11.84
N LEU A 253 -8.63 -16.39 -10.58
CA LEU A 253 -9.65 -17.37 -10.18
C LEU A 253 -11.02 -16.98 -10.71
N GLN A 254 -11.38 -15.70 -10.64
CA GLN A 254 -12.63 -15.21 -11.19
C GLN A 254 -12.74 -15.47 -12.69
N ARG A 255 -11.66 -15.21 -13.45
CA ARG A 255 -11.58 -15.50 -14.89
C ARG A 255 -11.59 -16.99 -15.20
N ARG A 256 -10.81 -17.79 -14.45
CA ARG A 256 -10.72 -19.25 -14.61
C ARG A 256 -12.05 -19.95 -14.40
N PHE A 257 -12.81 -19.55 -13.39
CA PHE A 257 -14.10 -20.15 -13.06
C PHE A 257 -15.30 -19.40 -13.63
N ALA A 258 -15.04 -18.35 -14.43
CA ALA A 258 -16.05 -17.49 -15.04
C ALA A 258 -17.12 -16.97 -14.04
N THR A 259 -16.72 -16.68 -12.80
CA THR A 259 -17.61 -16.23 -11.71
C THR A 259 -16.95 -15.16 -10.87
N ARG A 260 -17.75 -14.23 -10.32
CA ARG A 260 -17.30 -13.25 -9.33
C ARG A 260 -17.43 -13.75 -7.89
N LEU A 261 -18.07 -14.90 -7.69
CA LEU A 261 -18.26 -15.50 -6.37
C LEU A 261 -17.03 -16.29 -5.96
N VAL A 262 -15.90 -15.60 -5.87
CA VAL A 262 -14.62 -16.13 -5.39
C VAL A 262 -14.32 -15.51 -4.02
N GLN A 263 -14.00 -16.34 -3.05
CA GLN A 263 -13.54 -15.92 -1.73
C GLN A 263 -12.19 -16.57 -1.48
N LEU A 264 -11.12 -15.79 -1.66
CA LEU A 264 -9.76 -16.21 -1.40
C LEU A 264 -9.51 -16.25 0.12
N ALA A 265 -8.94 -17.36 0.63
CA ALA A 265 -8.46 -17.41 2.00
C ALA A 265 -7.16 -16.60 2.16
N GLU A 266 -6.72 -16.37 3.39
CA GLU A 266 -5.46 -15.67 3.63
C GLU A 266 -4.28 -16.43 2.98
N LEU A 267 -3.45 -15.70 2.24
CA LEU A 267 -2.27 -16.26 1.61
C LEU A 267 -1.18 -16.54 2.66
N PRO A 268 -0.33 -17.58 2.42
CA PRO A 268 0.83 -17.83 3.26
C PRO A 268 1.78 -16.62 3.28
N GLU A 269 2.65 -16.56 4.29
CA GLU A 269 3.72 -15.57 4.30
C GLU A 269 4.67 -15.76 3.12
N VAL A 270 5.01 -14.66 2.47
CA VAL A 270 5.88 -14.61 1.29
C VAL A 270 6.99 -13.61 1.57
N VAL A 271 8.22 -13.99 1.20
CA VAL A 271 9.39 -13.12 1.29
C VAL A 271 9.60 -12.42 -0.05
N PHE A 272 9.81 -11.11 0.01
CA PHE A 272 10.12 -10.26 -1.14
C PHE A 272 11.56 -9.71 -1.04
N PRO A 273 12.22 -9.34 -2.14
CA PRO A 273 11.73 -9.42 -3.52
C PRO A 273 11.73 -10.85 -4.05
N ALA A 274 10.79 -11.17 -4.94
CA ALA A 274 10.71 -12.46 -5.59
C ALA A 274 10.34 -12.31 -7.06
N THR A 275 10.73 -13.29 -7.88
CA THR A 275 10.42 -13.33 -9.32
C THR A 275 9.57 -14.53 -9.69
N ARG A 276 9.56 -15.57 -8.86
CA ARG A 276 8.76 -16.79 -9.05
C ARG A 276 8.38 -17.37 -7.70
N LEU A 277 7.10 -17.66 -7.50
CA LEU A 277 6.54 -18.10 -6.23
C LEU A 277 5.52 -19.23 -6.44
N PRO A 278 5.85 -20.48 -6.12
CA PRO A 278 4.83 -21.51 -5.96
C PRO A 278 4.01 -21.22 -4.68
N VAL A 279 2.69 -21.19 -4.80
CA VAL A 279 1.77 -20.86 -3.71
C VAL A 279 0.60 -21.83 -3.73
N ALA A 280 0.38 -22.51 -2.60
CA ALA A 280 -0.83 -23.27 -2.34
C ALA A 280 -1.94 -22.31 -1.87
N VAL A 281 -3.07 -22.32 -2.58
CA VAL A 281 -4.17 -21.40 -2.36
C VAL A 281 -5.43 -22.16 -1.99
N GLN A 282 -6.12 -21.70 -0.94
CA GLN A 282 -7.47 -22.12 -0.61
C GLN A 282 -8.46 -21.02 -1.00
N ALA A 283 -9.51 -21.37 -1.72
CA ALA A 283 -10.57 -20.43 -2.10
C ALA A 283 -11.94 -21.11 -2.04
N ARG A 284 -13.01 -20.33 -1.85
CA ARG A 284 -14.38 -20.80 -2.11
C ARG A 284 -14.87 -20.21 -3.41
N VAL A 285 -15.24 -21.06 -4.36
CA VAL A 285 -15.75 -20.67 -5.67
C VAL A 285 -17.20 -21.13 -5.78
N ASN A 286 -18.13 -20.20 -5.95
CA ASN A 286 -19.58 -20.48 -5.88
C ASN A 286 -20.00 -21.22 -4.59
N GLY A 287 -19.28 -20.97 -3.49
CA GLY A 287 -19.50 -21.62 -2.19
C GLY A 287 -18.78 -22.96 -1.99
N GLU A 288 -18.18 -23.54 -3.02
CA GLU A 288 -17.42 -24.80 -2.93
C GLU A 288 -15.95 -24.54 -2.61
N ALA A 289 -15.39 -25.28 -1.67
CA ALA A 289 -13.97 -25.17 -1.32
C ALA A 289 -13.09 -25.76 -2.43
N GLN A 290 -12.09 -24.99 -2.84
CA GLN A 290 -11.11 -25.32 -3.87
C GLN A 290 -9.71 -25.14 -3.27
N ASN A 291 -8.85 -26.14 -3.47
CA ASN A 291 -7.43 -26.07 -3.12
C ASN A 291 -6.64 -26.13 -4.42
N LEU A 292 -5.81 -25.11 -4.67
CA LEU A 292 -5.15 -24.89 -5.94
C LEU A 292 -3.65 -24.64 -5.71
N GLU A 293 -2.82 -25.41 -6.39
CA GLU A 293 -1.39 -25.14 -6.49
C GLU A 293 -1.16 -24.20 -7.67
N LEU A 294 -0.71 -22.97 -7.40
CA LEU A 294 -0.44 -21.95 -8.39
C LEU A 294 1.04 -21.60 -8.39
N VAL A 295 1.54 -21.11 -9.53
CA VAL A 295 2.87 -20.51 -9.61
C VAL A 295 2.70 -19.08 -10.08
N LEU A 296 3.14 -18.12 -9.28
CA LEU A 296 3.16 -16.70 -9.65
C LEU A 296 4.53 -16.36 -10.23
N GLU A 297 4.57 -15.59 -11.30
CA GLU A 297 5.79 -15.11 -11.94
C GLU A 297 5.71 -13.59 -12.12
N LYS A 298 6.82 -12.91 -11.84
CA LYS A 298 6.96 -11.46 -12.02
C LYS A 298 7.62 -11.17 -13.36
N GLY A 299 6.85 -10.61 -14.29
CA GLY A 299 7.32 -10.18 -15.60
C GLY A 299 7.36 -8.66 -15.75
N GLY A 300 7.54 -8.18 -16.99
CA GLY A 300 7.55 -6.74 -17.29
C GLY A 300 6.24 -6.01 -17.02
N ARG A 301 5.12 -6.74 -16.86
CA ARG A 301 3.80 -6.19 -16.48
C ARG A 301 3.48 -6.40 -14.98
N GLY A 302 4.43 -6.90 -14.19
CA GLY A 302 4.23 -7.27 -12.80
C GLY A 302 3.92 -8.75 -12.60
N TRP A 303 3.36 -9.07 -11.44
CA TRP A 303 2.94 -10.40 -11.02
C TRP A 303 1.79 -10.94 -11.88
N GLN A 304 1.90 -12.19 -12.29
CA GLN A 304 0.88 -12.93 -13.04
C GLN A 304 0.91 -14.42 -12.66
N VAL A 305 -0.20 -15.12 -12.83
CA VAL A 305 -0.24 -16.58 -12.66
C VAL A 305 0.35 -17.25 -13.90
N GLN A 306 1.28 -18.19 -13.70
CA GLN A 306 1.89 -18.97 -14.77
C GLN A 306 0.81 -19.77 -15.53
N GLY A 307 0.82 -19.66 -16.85
CA GLY A 307 -0.14 -20.35 -17.71
C GLY A 307 -1.53 -19.72 -17.75
N ASP A 308 -1.70 -18.48 -17.26
CA ASP A 308 -2.96 -17.75 -17.39
C ASP A 308 -3.30 -17.44 -18.85
N HIS A 309 -4.39 -18.04 -19.34
CA HIS A 309 -4.94 -17.86 -20.68
C HIS A 309 -6.44 -17.54 -20.65
N TYR A 310 -6.99 -17.19 -19.48
CA TYR A 310 -8.43 -17.00 -19.32
C TYR A 310 -8.85 -15.58 -19.72
N PRO A 311 -9.92 -15.42 -20.52
CA PRO A 311 -10.37 -14.09 -20.95
C PRO A 311 -10.88 -13.25 -19.78
N ALA A 312 -10.85 -11.93 -19.93
CA ALA A 312 -11.45 -11.02 -18.96
C ALA A 312 -12.95 -11.29 -18.80
N LEU A 313 -13.43 -11.26 -17.55
CA LEU A 313 -14.86 -11.35 -17.26
C LEU A 313 -15.58 -10.13 -17.84
N ALA A 314 -16.70 -10.35 -18.52
CA ALA A 314 -17.55 -9.27 -19.02
C ALA A 314 -17.98 -8.38 -17.84
N GLU A 315 -17.74 -7.05 -17.94
CA GLU A 315 -18.11 -6.10 -16.90
C GLU A 315 -19.59 -6.26 -16.53
N PRO A 316 -19.96 -6.13 -15.23
CA PRO A 316 -21.35 -6.07 -14.86
C PRO A 316 -21.94 -4.86 -15.57
N ARG A 317 -22.90 -5.08 -16.47
CA ARG A 317 -23.59 -3.99 -17.16
C ARG A 317 -24.22 -3.10 -16.07
N ALA A 318 -23.66 -1.91 -15.87
CA ALA A 318 -24.33 -0.86 -15.12
C ALA A 318 -25.71 -0.71 -15.76
N ALA A 319 -26.77 -0.83 -14.97
CA ALA A 319 -28.11 -0.57 -15.45
C ALA A 319 -28.11 0.85 -16.04
N GLU A 320 -28.22 0.93 -17.36
CA GLU A 320 -28.20 2.18 -18.13
C GLU A 320 -29.31 3.08 -17.57
N PRO A 321 -29.01 4.32 -17.11
CA PRO A 321 -30.06 5.26 -16.77
C PRO A 321 -30.79 5.61 -18.07
N ALA A 322 -32.02 5.11 -18.21
CA ALA A 322 -32.83 5.35 -19.38
C ALA A 322 -32.95 6.87 -19.62
N LYS A 323 -32.39 7.33 -20.74
CA LYS A 323 -32.65 8.67 -21.26
C LYS A 323 -34.15 8.81 -21.57
N PRO A 324 -34.80 9.93 -21.24
CA PRO A 324 -36.19 10.15 -21.62
C PRO A 324 -36.28 10.38 -23.13
N ALA A 325 -37.00 9.51 -23.82
CA ALA A 325 -37.42 9.69 -25.21
C ALA A 325 -38.88 10.15 -25.25
N PRO A 326 -39.28 10.94 -26.27
CA PRO A 326 -40.48 11.75 -26.22
C PRO A 326 -41.76 10.94 -26.38
N GLU A 327 -42.76 11.47 -25.72
CA GLU A 327 -44.17 11.06 -25.66
C GLU A 327 -44.74 10.79 -27.06
N ALA A 328 -45.02 9.52 -27.33
CA ALA A 328 -45.98 9.08 -28.31
C ALA A 328 -46.69 7.85 -27.73
N GLU A 329 -47.99 8.03 -27.49
CA GLU A 329 -48.95 7.05 -26.97
C GLU A 329 -48.70 5.68 -27.60
N PRO A 330 -48.75 4.57 -26.82
CA PRO A 330 -50.01 3.84 -26.84
C PRO A 330 -50.29 2.88 -25.66
N VAL A 331 -51.53 2.39 -25.68
CA VAL A 331 -52.12 1.15 -25.12
C VAL A 331 -51.98 0.84 -23.62
N VAL A 332 -53.16 0.88 -23.00
CA VAL A 332 -53.58 0.21 -21.76
C VAL A 332 -52.85 -1.11 -21.52
N ALA A 333 -51.87 -1.11 -20.62
CA ALA A 333 -51.35 -2.31 -20.00
C ALA A 333 -52.21 -2.64 -18.76
N GLN A 334 -53.02 -3.69 -18.90
CA GLN A 334 -53.68 -4.34 -17.76
C GLN A 334 -52.62 -4.98 -16.86
N ASN A 335 -52.40 -4.35 -15.70
CA ASN A 335 -52.08 -4.92 -14.38
C ASN A 335 -51.14 -3.98 -13.60
N SER A 336 -51.70 -2.88 -13.13
CA SER A 336 -51.21 -2.27 -11.89
C SER A 336 -51.45 -3.27 -10.76
N ARG A 337 -50.46 -4.10 -10.42
CA ARG A 337 -50.45 -4.69 -9.08
C ARG A 337 -50.09 -3.54 -8.12
N PRO A 338 -50.95 -3.20 -7.15
CA PRO A 338 -50.59 -2.21 -6.15
C PRO A 338 -49.32 -2.70 -5.44
N ALA A 339 -48.47 -1.77 -4.99
CA ALA A 339 -47.44 -2.07 -4.00
C ALA A 339 -48.15 -2.73 -2.82
N LEU A 340 -48.08 -4.06 -2.75
CA LEU A 340 -48.78 -4.84 -1.75
C LEU A 340 -48.24 -4.42 -0.38
N ASP A 341 -49.09 -3.79 0.40
CA ASP A 341 -48.87 -3.49 1.81
C ASP A 341 -48.34 -4.75 2.51
N ARG A 342 -47.10 -4.68 3.00
CA ARG A 342 -46.36 -5.83 3.55
C ARG A 342 -47.05 -6.38 4.79
N ARG A 343 -47.88 -5.56 5.46
CA ARG A 343 -48.68 -5.95 6.62
C ARG A 343 -49.68 -7.06 6.28
N GLN A 344 -50.23 -7.07 5.07
CA GLN A 344 -51.27 -8.04 4.65
C GLN A 344 -50.73 -9.48 4.52
N ARG A 345 -49.41 -9.63 4.45
CA ARG A 345 -48.73 -10.92 4.24
C ARG A 345 -47.74 -11.25 5.34
N PHE A 346 -47.71 -10.46 6.42
CA PHE A 346 -46.80 -10.63 7.53
C PHE A 346 -47.27 -11.74 8.48
N SER A 347 -46.35 -12.62 8.88
CA SER A 347 -46.60 -13.66 9.87
C SER A 347 -45.29 -14.10 10.52
N LEU A 348 -45.37 -14.66 11.73
CA LEU A 348 -44.21 -15.15 12.48
C LEU A 348 -43.35 -16.16 11.66
N PRO A 349 -43.92 -17.19 11.00
CA PRO A 349 -43.12 -18.12 10.19
C PRO A 349 -42.44 -17.45 8.99
N ARG A 350 -43.02 -16.38 8.45
CA ARG A 350 -42.46 -15.64 7.31
C ARG A 350 -41.29 -14.76 7.74
N LEU A 351 -41.42 -14.12 8.90
CA LEU A 351 -40.35 -13.35 9.53
C LEU A 351 -39.13 -14.24 9.81
N GLN A 352 -39.34 -15.45 10.34
CA GLN A 352 -38.24 -16.40 10.61
C GLN A 352 -37.55 -16.92 9.36
N ARG A 353 -38.27 -17.11 8.24
CA ARG A 353 -37.68 -17.57 6.97
C ARG A 353 -36.88 -16.49 6.25
N ASN A 354 -37.33 -15.24 6.31
CA ASN A 354 -36.71 -14.12 5.58
C ASN A 354 -36.46 -12.91 6.51
N PRO A 355 -35.69 -13.07 7.60
CA PRO A 355 -35.55 -12.01 8.61
C PRO A 355 -34.90 -10.74 8.06
N GLU A 356 -34.00 -10.88 7.09
CA GLU A 356 -33.33 -9.77 6.43
C GLU A 356 -34.29 -8.78 5.76
N GLN A 357 -35.45 -9.24 5.27
CA GLN A 357 -36.45 -8.39 4.62
C GLN A 357 -37.20 -7.47 5.59
N TYR A 358 -37.09 -7.73 6.89
CA TYR A 358 -37.83 -7.02 7.93
C TYR A 358 -36.94 -6.30 8.94
N ARG A 359 -35.61 -6.29 8.73
CA ARG A 359 -34.66 -5.55 9.59
C ARG A 359 -35.03 -4.08 9.68
N ASN A 360 -34.92 -3.55 10.89
CA ASN A 360 -35.18 -2.16 11.25
C ASN A 360 -36.63 -1.70 11.06
N LEU A 361 -37.58 -2.60 10.75
CA LEU A 361 -39.00 -2.25 10.69
C LEU A 361 -39.63 -2.28 12.08
N SER A 362 -40.55 -1.36 12.33
CA SER A 362 -41.31 -1.32 13.58
C SER A 362 -42.32 -2.46 13.66
N MET A 363 -42.27 -3.20 14.77
CA MET A 363 -43.13 -4.35 15.04
C MET A 363 -43.73 -4.26 16.44
N ARG A 364 -44.91 -4.84 16.59
CA ARG A 364 -45.56 -5.09 17.88
C ARG A 364 -45.63 -6.57 18.13
N VAL A 365 -45.05 -7.02 19.23
CA VAL A 365 -45.16 -8.40 19.74
C VAL A 365 -46.12 -8.41 20.92
N SER A 366 -47.14 -9.26 20.85
CA SER A 366 -48.04 -9.57 21.96
C SER A 366 -47.67 -10.93 22.53
N LYS A 367 -47.32 -10.99 23.81
CA LYS A 367 -46.93 -12.23 24.49
C LYS A 367 -48.15 -13.10 24.77
N ALA A 368 -47.98 -14.42 24.71
CA ALA A 368 -49.03 -15.38 25.09
C ALA A 368 -49.43 -15.25 26.56
N ALA A 369 -48.49 -14.91 27.45
CA ALA A 369 -48.72 -14.66 28.88
C ALA A 369 -49.33 -13.28 29.19
N GLY A 370 -49.63 -12.47 28.15
CA GLY A 370 -50.10 -11.09 28.29
C GLY A 370 -48.98 -10.05 28.20
N GLY A 371 -49.35 -8.84 27.77
CA GLY A 371 -48.45 -7.72 27.54
C GLY A 371 -48.01 -7.57 26.08
N THR A 372 -47.78 -6.31 25.67
CA THR A 372 -47.31 -5.94 24.34
C THR A 372 -45.98 -5.21 24.43
N VAL A 373 -45.08 -5.50 23.49
CA VAL A 373 -43.80 -4.80 23.32
C VAL A 373 -43.71 -4.30 21.90
N GLU A 374 -43.42 -3.01 21.75
CA GLU A 374 -43.19 -2.37 20.47
C GLU A 374 -41.71 -2.00 20.35
N GLY A 375 -41.14 -2.29 19.18
CA GLY A 375 -39.75 -1.98 18.92
C GLY A 375 -39.39 -2.24 17.46
N ARG A 376 -38.17 -1.86 17.09
CA ARG A 376 -37.61 -2.16 15.77
C ARG A 376 -36.98 -3.53 15.76
N PHE A 377 -37.31 -4.32 14.75
CA PHE A 377 -36.77 -5.66 14.59
C PHE A 377 -35.28 -5.64 14.23
N ILE A 378 -34.46 -6.33 15.01
CA ILE A 378 -33.01 -6.39 14.81
C ILE A 378 -32.62 -7.64 14.04
N GLY A 379 -33.27 -8.77 14.32
CA GLY A 379 -32.95 -10.06 13.74
C GLY A 379 -33.56 -11.23 14.52
N VAL A 380 -33.18 -12.44 14.10
CA VAL A 380 -33.51 -13.71 14.77
C VAL A 380 -32.22 -14.35 15.26
N ASP A 381 -32.22 -14.86 16.49
CA ASP A 381 -31.10 -15.58 17.10
C ASP A 381 -31.02 -17.05 16.61
N GLY A 382 -29.90 -17.72 16.88
CA GLY A 382 -29.64 -19.09 16.40
C GLY A 382 -30.64 -20.15 16.90
N ASP A 383 -31.38 -19.84 17.96
CA ASP A 383 -32.45 -20.67 18.54
C ASP A 383 -33.85 -20.30 18.00
N GLY A 384 -33.94 -19.37 17.05
CA GLY A 384 -35.20 -18.89 16.46
C GLY A 384 -35.86 -17.74 17.23
N SER A 385 -35.24 -17.23 18.29
CA SER A 385 -35.78 -16.12 19.09
C SER A 385 -35.75 -14.79 18.34
N ILE A 386 -36.82 -14.00 18.47
CA ILE A 386 -36.97 -12.70 17.80
C ILE A 386 -36.45 -11.57 18.68
N ARG A 387 -35.57 -10.73 18.13
CA ARG A 387 -34.99 -9.59 18.82
C ARG A 387 -35.60 -8.26 18.38
N LEU A 388 -36.15 -7.51 19.33
CA LEU A 388 -36.61 -6.13 19.13
C LEU A 388 -35.73 -5.15 19.92
N SER A 389 -35.44 -3.99 19.34
CA SER A 389 -34.87 -2.83 20.03
C SER A 389 -35.95 -1.81 20.32
N GLN A 390 -35.99 -1.32 21.56
CA GLN A 390 -36.85 -0.21 21.95
C GLN A 390 -35.99 0.89 22.57
N GLN A 391 -36.25 2.13 22.16
CA GLN A 391 -35.61 3.29 22.75
C GLN A 391 -36.39 3.71 24.00
N LEU A 392 -35.74 3.71 25.16
CA LEU A 392 -36.36 4.14 26.42
C LEU A 392 -36.41 5.68 26.43
N GLY A 393 -37.60 6.24 26.59
CA GLY A 393 -37.80 7.69 26.61
C GLY A 393 -37.02 8.37 27.73
N GLY A 394 -36.33 9.47 27.39
CA GLY A 394 -35.78 10.44 28.35
C GLY A 394 -34.29 10.38 28.68
N GLY A 395 -33.53 9.35 28.27
CA GLY A 395 -32.14 9.19 28.73
C GLY A 395 -31.18 8.37 27.87
N GLY A 396 -31.39 8.29 26.56
CA GLY A 396 -30.42 7.69 25.62
C GLY A 396 -30.22 6.17 25.69
N GLY A 397 -30.94 5.45 26.56
CA GLY A 397 -30.84 3.99 26.68
C GLY A 397 -31.63 3.23 25.60
N GLN A 398 -30.99 2.25 24.96
CA GLN A 398 -31.67 1.25 24.13
C GLN A 398 -31.83 -0.05 24.93
N ALA A 399 -33.07 -0.55 25.01
CA ALA A 399 -33.37 -1.87 25.55
C ALA A 399 -33.54 -2.86 24.39
N SER A 400 -32.87 -4.02 24.49
CA SER A 400 -33.06 -5.13 23.57
C SER A 400 -33.90 -6.21 24.25
N PHE A 401 -35.00 -6.60 23.62
CA PHE A 401 -35.87 -7.68 24.07
C PHE A 401 -35.72 -8.87 23.13
N SER A 402 -35.59 -10.07 23.67
CA SER A 402 -35.61 -11.33 22.92
C SER A 402 -36.82 -12.15 23.32
N PHE A 403 -37.56 -12.68 22.34
CA PHE A 403 -38.77 -13.48 22.55
C PHE A 403 -38.63 -14.82 21.86
N LYS A 404 -38.86 -15.91 22.61
CA LYS A 404 -38.93 -17.24 22.00
C LYS A 404 -40.20 -17.37 21.16
N PRO A 405 -40.20 -18.16 20.08
CA PRO A 405 -41.38 -18.32 19.22
C PRO A 405 -42.63 -18.75 19.98
N ASP A 406 -42.48 -19.64 20.96
CA ASP A 406 -43.59 -20.18 21.77
C ASP A 406 -44.17 -19.16 22.76
N GLU A 407 -43.44 -18.07 23.06
CA GLU A 407 -43.89 -17.00 23.95
C GLU A 407 -44.70 -15.93 23.20
N ILE A 408 -44.69 -15.96 21.86
CA ILE A 408 -45.34 -14.97 21.00
C ILE A 408 -46.77 -15.43 20.68
N GLY A 409 -47.76 -14.75 21.25
CA GLY A 409 -49.17 -14.98 20.92
C GLY A 409 -49.56 -14.33 19.59
N LYS A 410 -49.03 -13.14 19.30
CA LYS A 410 -49.27 -12.42 18.03
C LYS A 410 -48.11 -11.50 17.71
N ILE A 411 -47.77 -11.36 16.43
CA ILE A 411 -46.81 -10.38 15.95
C ILE A 411 -47.41 -9.58 14.80
N GLU A 412 -47.23 -8.26 14.82
CA GLU A 412 -47.77 -7.33 13.82
C GLU A 412 -46.66 -6.41 13.31
N LEU A 413 -46.69 -6.12 12.00
CA LEU A 413 -45.83 -5.13 11.37
C LEU A 413 -46.56 -3.78 11.40
N LEU A 414 -45.89 -2.74 11.91
CA LEU A 414 -46.47 -1.40 12.07
C LEU A 414 -46.16 -0.46 10.90
N GLU A 415 -45.30 -0.89 9.97
CA GLU A 415 -44.87 -0.15 8.78
C GLU A 415 -45.39 -0.85 7.50
N PRO A 416 -45.81 -0.12 6.45
CA PRO A 416 -46.40 -0.68 5.24
C PRO A 416 -45.41 -1.31 4.25
#